data_AF-A0A0B3BMX6-F1
#
_entry.id   AF-A0A0B3BMX6-F1
#
_cell.length_a   1.000
_cell.length_b   1.000
_cell.length_c   1.000
_cell.angle_alpha   90.00
_cell.angle_beta   90.00
_cell.angle_gamma   90.00
#
_symmetry.space_group_name_H-M   'P 1'
#
loop_
_entity.id
_entity.type
_entity.pdbx_description
1 polymer ?
#
loop_
_entity_poly.entity_id
_entity_poly.type
_entity_poly.pdbx_seq_one_letter_code
_entity_poly.pdbx_strand_id
1 'polypeptide(L)'
;MERLLMQIIFHVDNIEEYLHKGKDYNFPDPPDRCPYPDCKCRIKLKKHGFYYRYYLDGPNCIKIAIRRYICPVCKRTLSYLPDFCLPHFQYSFNMIVKSLKETLTREKTLSSFISGLM
;
A
#
# COMPACT_ATOMS: atom_id res chain seq x y z
N MET A 1 -1.25 -22.30 -1.12
CA MET A 1 -2.41 -21.38 -1.19
C MET A 1 -1.94 -20.08 -1.82
N GLU A 2 -2.14 -19.92 -3.12
CA GLU A 2 -1.89 -18.63 -3.80
C GLU A 2 -2.74 -17.56 -3.13
N ARG A 3 -2.07 -16.58 -2.49
CA ARG A 3 -2.73 -15.39 -1.95
C ARG A 3 -3.33 -14.64 -3.12
N LEU A 4 -4.64 -14.78 -3.30
CA LEU A 4 -5.43 -13.95 -4.20
C LEU A 4 -5.11 -12.48 -3.90
N LEU A 5 -4.54 -11.78 -4.88
CA LEU A 5 -4.10 -10.39 -4.76
C LEU A 5 -5.29 -9.50 -4.40
N MET A 6 -5.46 -9.23 -3.09
CA MET A 6 -6.38 -8.21 -2.58
C MET A 6 -5.92 -6.80 -2.91
N GLN A 7 -4.70 -6.65 -3.43
CA GLN A 7 -4.04 -5.38 -3.71
C GLN A 7 -3.45 -5.40 -5.11
N ILE A 8 -3.72 -4.35 -5.86
CA ILE A 8 -3.01 -4.01 -7.10
C ILE A 8 -2.03 -2.91 -6.73
N ILE A 9 -0.75 -3.11 -7.06
CA ILE A 9 0.27 -2.08 -6.89
C ILE A 9 0.22 -1.14 -8.10
N PHE A 10 0.29 0.16 -7.86
CA PHE A 10 0.37 1.17 -8.91
C PHE A 10 1.48 2.17 -8.63
N HIS A 11 2.07 2.71 -9.70
CA HIS A 11 3.16 3.69 -9.61
C HIS A 11 2.65 5.06 -9.14
N VAL A 12 3.42 5.71 -8.28
CA VAL A 12 3.22 7.11 -7.88
C VAL A 12 4.45 7.92 -8.24
N ASP A 13 4.31 8.85 -9.19
CA ASP A 13 5.43 9.69 -9.65
C ASP A 13 5.90 10.66 -8.56
N ASN A 14 4.97 11.23 -7.79
CA ASN A 14 5.26 12.19 -6.72
C ASN A 14 4.58 11.78 -5.40
N ILE A 15 5.38 11.32 -4.44
CA ILE A 15 4.90 10.88 -3.13
C ILE A 15 4.30 12.05 -2.34
N GLU A 16 4.92 13.23 -2.37
CA GLU A 16 4.42 14.40 -1.63
C GLU A 16 3.04 14.84 -2.13
N GLU A 17 2.83 14.84 -3.45
CA GLU A 17 1.52 15.10 -4.04
C GLU A 17 0.48 14.07 -3.57
N TYR A 18 0.84 12.78 -3.55
CA TYR A 18 -0.04 11.72 -3.06
C TYR A 18 -0.42 11.96 -1.58
N LEU A 19 0.56 12.26 -0.74
CA LEU A 19 0.37 12.52 0.69
C LEU A 19 -0.51 13.76 0.91
N HIS A 20 -0.31 14.82 0.14
CA HIS A 20 -1.07 16.06 0.24
C HIS A 20 -2.52 15.91 -0.24
N LYS A 21 -2.74 15.28 -1.40
CA LYS A 21 -4.08 15.12 -1.99
C LYS A 21 -4.91 14.03 -1.29
N GLY A 22 -4.28 13.00 -0.73
CA GLY A 22 -4.97 11.94 0.00
C GLY A 22 -6.11 11.28 -0.79
N LYS A 23 -7.36 11.51 -0.37
CA LYS A 23 -8.55 10.95 -1.07
C LYS A 23 -8.79 11.58 -2.44
N ASP A 24 -8.32 12.81 -2.64
CA ASP A 24 -8.51 13.58 -3.86
C ASP A 24 -7.37 13.36 -4.86
N TYR A 25 -6.44 12.45 -4.55
CA TYR A 25 -5.43 11.99 -5.50
C TYR A 25 -6.08 11.37 -6.73
N ASN A 26 -5.44 11.53 -7.90
CA ASN A 26 -5.92 10.97 -9.15
C ASN A 26 -5.58 9.46 -9.23
N PHE A 27 -6.36 8.64 -8.53
CA PHE A 27 -6.18 7.19 -8.54
C PHE A 27 -6.45 6.61 -9.94
N PRO A 28 -5.66 5.62 -10.39
CA PRO A 28 -5.91 4.98 -11.67
C PRO A 28 -7.28 4.27 -11.68
N ASP A 29 -7.84 4.15 -12.89
CA ASP A 29 -9.06 3.40 -13.12
C ASP A 29 -8.86 1.90 -12.81
N PRO A 30 -9.91 1.20 -12.32
CA PRO A 30 -9.83 -0.23 -12.06
C PRO A 30 -9.66 -1.03 -13.36
N PRO A 31 -9.16 -2.28 -13.29
CA PRO A 31 -9.12 -3.14 -14.47
C PRO A 31 -10.54 -3.37 -15.04
N ASP A 32 -10.60 -3.63 -16.34
CA ASP A 32 -11.83 -3.96 -17.08
C ASP A 32 -12.33 -5.40 -16.82
N ARG A 33 -11.50 -6.21 -16.15
CA ARG A 33 -11.77 -7.58 -15.74
C ARG A 33 -11.50 -7.76 -14.25
N CYS A 34 -12.37 -8.53 -13.59
CA CYS A 34 -12.13 -8.97 -12.22
C CYS A 34 -10.81 -9.77 -12.14
N PRO A 35 -9.84 -9.38 -11.29
CA PRO A 35 -8.54 -10.07 -11.23
C PRO A 35 -8.60 -11.39 -10.45
N TYR A 36 -9.71 -11.67 -9.78
CA TYR A 36 -9.88 -12.94 -9.06
C TYR A 36 -10.02 -14.10 -10.06
N PRO A 37 -9.14 -15.12 -10.00
CA PRO A 37 -9.06 -16.20 -10.99
C PRO A 37 -10.33 -17.04 -11.16
N ASP A 38 -11.14 -17.14 -10.10
CA ASP A 38 -12.43 -17.85 -10.07
C ASP A 38 -13.62 -16.97 -10.50
N CYS A 39 -13.42 -15.67 -10.71
CA CYS A 39 -14.44 -14.78 -11.27
C CYS A 39 -14.11 -14.40 -12.71
N LYS A 40 -12.96 -13.74 -12.94
CA LYS A 40 -12.46 -13.28 -14.26
C LYS A 40 -13.51 -12.60 -15.16
N CYS A 41 -14.66 -12.15 -14.66
CA CYS A 41 -15.69 -11.53 -15.50
C CYS A 41 -15.16 -10.21 -16.07
N ARG A 42 -15.43 -9.94 -17.36
CA ARG A 42 -15.23 -8.62 -17.96
C ARG A 42 -16.33 -7.70 -17.45
N ILE A 43 -16.00 -6.86 -16.48
CA ILE A 43 -16.92 -5.95 -15.83
C ILE A 43 -16.13 -4.80 -15.20
N LYS A 44 -16.61 -3.58 -15.34
CA LYS A 44 -16.02 -2.43 -14.65
C LYS A 44 -16.24 -2.57 -13.15
N LEU A 45 -15.16 -2.59 -12.37
CA LEU A 45 -15.28 -2.57 -10.91
C LEU A 45 -15.78 -1.20 -10.45
N LYS A 46 -16.59 -1.21 -9.39
CA LYS A 46 -17.18 0.02 -8.82
C LYS A 46 -16.29 0.59 -7.73
N LYS A 47 -16.25 1.91 -7.57
CA LYS A 47 -15.59 2.56 -6.42
C LYS A 47 -16.29 2.09 -5.13
N HIS A 48 -15.51 1.62 -4.16
CA HIS A 48 -15.98 1.12 -2.86
C HIS A 48 -15.46 1.98 -1.70
N GLY A 49 -15.00 3.19 -2.00
CA GLY A 49 -14.42 4.12 -1.04
C GLY A 49 -12.94 3.86 -0.79
N PHE A 50 -12.54 3.94 0.48
CA PHE A 50 -11.15 3.87 0.92
C PHE A 50 -11.03 3.07 2.20
N TYR A 51 -9.84 2.53 2.45
CA TYR A 51 -9.38 2.28 3.82
C TYR A 51 -8.19 3.19 4.12
N TYR A 52 -7.77 3.24 5.38
CA TYR A 52 -6.63 4.04 5.80
C TYR A 52 -5.54 3.14 6.39
N ARG A 53 -4.28 3.48 6.12
CA ARG A 53 -3.11 2.86 6.74
C ARG A 53 -2.10 3.91 7.15
N TYR A 54 -1.21 3.54 8.06
CA TYR A 54 -0.01 4.32 8.34
C TYR A 54 1.08 4.00 7.31
N TYR A 55 1.80 5.04 6.95
CA TYR A 55 3.08 5.03 6.24
C TYR A 55 4.11 5.65 7.18
N LEU A 56 5.07 4.84 7.62
CA LEU A 56 6.11 5.22 8.57
C LEU A 56 7.44 5.37 7.82
N ASP A 57 7.94 6.60 7.74
CA ASP A 57 9.21 6.91 7.07
C ASP A 57 10.05 7.85 7.93
N GLY A 58 11.03 7.26 8.65
CA GLY A 58 11.77 7.96 9.69
C GLY A 58 10.84 8.46 10.81
N PRO A 59 10.91 9.75 11.19
CA PRO A 59 10.02 10.35 12.19
C PRO A 59 8.61 10.61 11.64
N ASN A 60 8.39 10.48 10.34
CA ASN A 60 7.10 10.74 9.73
C ASN A 60 6.15 9.56 9.95
N CYS A 61 5.05 9.82 10.67
CA CYS A 61 3.95 8.88 10.84
C CYS A 61 2.70 9.45 10.16
N ILE A 62 2.47 9.06 8.90
CA ILE A 62 1.42 9.66 8.07
C ILE A 62 0.30 8.66 7.81
N LYS A 63 -0.95 9.07 8.02
CA LYS A 63 -2.13 8.28 7.70
C LYS A 63 -2.56 8.54 6.26
N ILE A 64 -2.40 7.55 5.39
CA ILE A 64 -2.71 7.65 3.96
C ILE A 64 -4.02 6.93 3.61
N ALA A 65 -4.75 7.49 2.65
CA ALA A 65 -5.95 6.87 2.08
C ALA A 65 -5.56 5.87 0.99
N ILE A 66 -6.19 4.69 0.98
CA ILE A 66 -5.97 3.65 -0.03
C ILE A 66 -7.29 3.37 -0.73
N ARG A 67 -7.34 3.64 -2.04
CA ARG A 67 -8.54 3.48 -2.87
C ARG A 67 -8.95 2.01 -2.92
N ARG A 68 -10.25 1.75 -2.79
CA ARG A 68 -10.85 0.43 -2.94
C ARG A 68 -11.85 0.39 -4.08
N TYR A 69 -11.86 -0.73 -4.78
CA TYR A 69 -12.84 -1.09 -5.79
C TYR A 69 -13.53 -2.41 -5.42
N ILE A 70 -14.74 -2.63 -5.91
CA ILE A 70 -15.51 -3.85 -5.69
C ILE A 70 -16.02 -4.43 -7.01
N CYS A 71 -15.87 -5.75 -7.17
CA CYS A 71 -16.47 -6.47 -8.28
C CYS A 71 -17.99 -6.61 -8.04
N PRO A 72 -18.86 -6.14 -8.95
CA PRO A 72 -20.30 -6.26 -8.76
C PRO A 72 -20.81 -7.70 -8.90
N VAL A 73 -20.03 -8.61 -9.48
CA VAL A 73 -20.38 -10.03 -9.67
C VAL A 73 -20.02 -10.84 -8.43
N CYS A 74 -18.71 -11.01 -8.14
CA CYS A 74 -18.25 -11.83 -7.02
C CYS A 74 -18.19 -11.10 -5.66
N LYS A 75 -18.54 -9.81 -5.61
CA LYS A 75 -18.58 -8.96 -4.40
C LYS A 75 -17.26 -8.80 -3.64
N ARG A 76 -16.15 -9.32 -4.15
CA ARG A 76 -14.82 -9.12 -3.56
C ARG A 76 -14.28 -7.73 -3.85
N THR A 77 -13.51 -7.24 -2.88
CA THR A 77 -12.89 -5.91 -2.94
C THR A 77 -11.41 -6.03 -3.28
N LEU A 78 -10.90 -5.08 -4.03
CA LEU A 78 -9.48 -4.91 -4.25
C LEU A 78 -9.06 -3.50 -3.88
N SER A 79 -7.81 -3.35 -3.49
CA SER A 79 -7.25 -2.08 -3.07
C SER A 79 -6.10 -1.67 -3.99
N TYR A 80 -5.93 -0.37 -4.20
CA TYR A 80 -4.85 0.18 -5.02
C TYR A 80 -3.76 0.67 -4.09
N LEU A 81 -2.71 -0.13 -3.95
CA LEU A 81 -1.58 0.17 -3.07
C LEU A 81 -0.53 0.95 -3.87
N PRO A 82 -0.10 2.15 -3.42
CA PRO A 82 0.99 2.84 -4.09
C PRO A 82 2.29 2.06 -3.92
N ASP A 83 3.15 2.07 -4.94
CA ASP A 83 4.39 1.30 -5.00
C ASP A 83 5.46 1.72 -3.98
N PHE A 84 5.41 2.94 -3.46
CA PHE A 84 6.23 3.34 -2.31
C PHE A 84 5.82 2.65 -0.99
N CYS A 85 4.68 1.96 -0.97
CA CYS A 85 4.22 1.15 0.17
C CYS A 85 4.48 -0.33 -0.07
N LEU A 86 4.94 -1.02 0.98
CA LEU A 86 5.04 -2.47 0.97
C LEU A 86 3.73 -3.13 1.41
N PRO A 87 3.29 -4.22 0.74
CA PRO A 87 2.18 -5.03 1.20
C PRO A 87 2.45 -5.54 2.62
N HIS A 88 1.48 -5.41 3.53
CA HIS A 88 1.54 -5.84 4.93
C HIS A 88 2.49 -5.08 5.88
N PHE A 89 3.30 -4.13 5.41
CA PHE A 89 4.25 -3.39 6.27
C PHE A 89 3.92 -1.90 6.35
N GLN A 90 3.79 -1.34 7.56
CA GLN A 90 3.58 0.11 7.73
C GLN A 90 4.86 0.92 7.46
N TYR A 91 6.03 0.35 7.72
CA TYR A 91 7.32 0.98 7.45
C TYR A 91 7.63 1.06 5.95
N SER A 92 8.23 2.19 5.54
CA SER A 92 8.74 2.38 4.19
C SER A 92 9.83 1.35 3.88
N PHE A 93 10.06 1.11 2.57
CA PHE A 93 11.14 0.26 2.13
C PHE A 93 12.50 0.75 2.67
N ASN A 94 12.75 2.06 2.61
CA ASN A 94 13.98 2.67 3.11
C ASN A 94 14.21 2.37 4.59
N MET A 95 13.14 2.44 5.40
CA MET A 95 13.20 2.13 6.83
C MET A 95 13.55 0.67 7.09
N ILE A 96 12.93 -0.26 6.36
CA ILE A 96 13.22 -1.68 6.49
C ILE A 96 14.67 -1.96 6.11
N VAL A 97 15.13 -1.49 4.94
CA VAL A 97 16.51 -1.69 4.48
C VAL A 97 17.52 -1.08 5.43
N LYS A 98 17.29 0.14 5.91
CA LYS A 98 18.16 0.80 6.89
C LYS A 98 18.25 -0.01 8.19
N SER A 99 17.12 -0.46 8.71
CA SER A 99 17.08 -1.29 9.93
C SER A 99 17.87 -2.60 9.77
N LEU A 100 17.74 -3.26 8.61
CA LEU A 100 18.45 -4.50 8.30
C LEU A 100 19.95 -4.23 8.20
N LYS A 101 20.36 -3.17 7.51
CA LYS A 101 21.77 -2.80 7.38
C LYS A 101 22.41 -2.56 8.74
N GLU A 102 21.84 -1.65 9.54
CA GLU A 102 22.39 -1.29 10.86
C GLU A 102 22.42 -2.50 11.82
N THR A 103 21.45 -3.40 11.72
CA THR A 103 21.41 -4.63 12.54
C THR A 103 22.47 -5.63 12.09
N LEU A 104 22.61 -5.86 10.78
CA LEU A 104 23.56 -6.84 10.23
C LEU A 104 25.02 -6.39 10.36
N THR A 105 25.28 -5.07 10.29
CA THR A 105 26.62 -4.50 10.55
C THR A 105 26.94 -4.35 12.03
N ARG A 106 26.00 -4.71 12.93
CA ARG A 106 26.11 -4.57 14.40
C ARG A 106 26.32 -3.12 14.86
N GLU A 107 25.91 -2.15 14.05
CA GLU A 107 25.93 -0.73 14.43
C GLU A 107 24.84 -0.43 15.47
N LYS A 108 23.65 -1.01 15.31
CA LYS A 108 22.56 -0.92 16.29
C LYS A 108 21.80 -2.23 16.39
N THR A 109 21.16 -2.45 17.53
CA THR A 109 20.12 -3.48 17.63
C THR A 109 18.82 -2.98 17.01
N LEU A 110 17.95 -3.89 16.59
CA LEU A 110 16.63 -3.52 16.07
C LEU A 110 15.81 -2.72 17.10
N SER A 111 15.93 -3.05 18.39
CA SER A 111 15.29 -2.30 19.47
C SER A 111 15.79 -0.86 19.52
N SER A 112 17.11 -0.66 19.51
CA SER A 112 17.72 0.68 19.50
C SER A 112 17.36 1.47 18.24
N PHE A 113 17.28 0.81 17.08
CA PHE A 113 16.80 1.44 15.84
C PHE A 113 15.38 1.98 16.01
N ILE A 114 14.45 1.14 16.49
CA ILE A 114 13.04 1.51 16.69
C ILE A 114 12.91 2.64 17.71
N SER A 115 13.66 2.59 18.81
CA SER A 115 13.66 3.66 19.82
C SER A 115 14.11 5.01 19.27
N GLY A 116 14.98 5.03 18.25
CA GLY A 116 15.43 6.26 17.60
C GLY A 116 14.46 6.84 16.56
N LEU A 117 13.29 6.22 16.34
CA LEU A 117 12.25 6.70 15.44
C LEU A 117 11.11 7.45 16.15
N MET A 118 11.03 7.30 17.47
CA MET A 118 10.12 8.01 18.35
C MET A 118 10.78 9.30 18.84
#